data_AF-A0A1F5UWN7-F1
#
_entry.id   AF-A0A1F5UWN7-F1
#
_cell.length_a   1.000
_cell.length_b   1.000
_cell.length_c   1.000
_cell.angle_alpha   90.00
_cell.angle_beta   90.00
_cell.angle_gamma   90.00
#
_symmetry.space_group_name_H-M   'P 1'
#
loop_
_entity.id
_entity.type
_entity.pdbx_description
1 polymer ?
#
loop_
_entity_poly.entity_id
_entity_poly.type
_entity_poly.pdbx_seq_one_letter_code
_entity_poly.pdbx_strand_id
1 'polypeptide(L)'
;MTFVHHKTLTAEKWVKYPFYKQILMIANELNRAKNMILMSDIPETEKCYERAFELIDITVALNKKRGVLKELLRLRELMASTYFLKEYESKTNSAYYNVLLSFTPESFVLSEI
;
A
#
# COMPACT_ATOMS: atom_id res chain seq x y z
N MET A 1 7.37 16.30 -4.71
CA MET A 1 7.52 14.85 -4.92
C MET A 1 7.09 14.56 -6.34
N THR A 2 7.89 13.82 -7.10
CA THR A 2 7.56 13.43 -8.48
C THR A 2 7.05 12.01 -8.45
N PHE A 3 5.82 11.76 -8.92
CA PHE A 3 5.23 10.42 -8.98
C PHE A 3 5.74 9.70 -10.23
N VAL A 4 6.33 8.52 -10.04
CA VAL A 4 6.80 7.63 -11.11
C VAL A 4 5.64 6.80 -11.64
N HIS A 5 4.80 6.26 -10.75
CA HIS A 5 3.72 5.35 -11.15
C HIS A 5 2.36 6.04 -11.26
N HIS A 6 2.01 6.93 -10.33
CA HIS A 6 0.72 7.63 -10.32
C HIS A 6 0.80 9.02 -10.97
N LYS A 7 1.10 9.07 -12.27
CA LYS A 7 1.36 10.33 -13.02
C LYS A 7 0.23 11.36 -12.96
N THR A 8 -1.02 10.95 -12.77
CA THR A 8 -2.19 11.84 -12.71
C THR A 8 -2.59 12.23 -11.28
N LEU A 9 -1.95 11.61 -10.28
CA LEU A 9 -2.16 11.90 -8.87
C LEU A 9 -1.27 13.09 -8.47
N THR A 10 -1.85 14.04 -7.75
CA THR A 10 -1.12 15.17 -7.17
C THR A 10 -1.29 15.14 -5.65
N ALA A 11 -0.39 15.82 -4.93
CA ALA A 11 -0.52 15.98 -3.48
C ALA A 11 -1.87 16.61 -3.09
N GLU A 12 -2.36 17.61 -3.83
CA GLU A 12 -3.66 18.22 -3.52
C GLU A 12 -4.83 17.26 -3.77
N LYS A 13 -4.75 16.41 -4.80
CA LYS A 13 -5.76 15.37 -5.04
C LYS A 13 -5.73 14.32 -3.93
N TRP A 14 -4.54 13.89 -3.51
CA TRP A 14 -4.39 12.83 -2.52
C TRP A 14 -4.98 13.23 -1.16
N VAL A 15 -4.69 14.45 -0.69
CA VAL A 15 -5.19 14.96 0.61
C VAL A 15 -6.71 15.09 0.66
N LYS A 16 -7.37 15.25 -0.49
CA LYS A 16 -8.84 15.29 -0.57
C LYS A 16 -9.48 13.93 -0.31
N TYR A 17 -8.76 12.83 -0.47
CA TYR A 17 -9.30 11.53 -0.13
C TYR A 17 -9.33 11.33 1.38
N PRO A 18 -10.45 10.82 1.94
CA PRO A 18 -10.48 10.42 3.34
C PRO A 18 -9.46 9.30 3.59
N PHE A 19 -8.95 9.22 4.82
CA PHE A 19 -7.84 8.32 5.14
C PHE A 19 -8.14 6.84 4.82
N TYR A 20 -9.36 6.35 5.09
CA TYR A 20 -9.76 4.99 4.72
C TYR A 20 -9.61 4.73 3.21
N LYS A 21 -9.89 5.73 2.36
CA LYS A 21 -9.79 5.60 0.90
C LYS A 21 -8.33 5.59 0.44
N GLN A 22 -7.47 6.36 1.09
CA GLN A 22 -6.02 6.30 0.86
C GLN A 22 -5.49 4.89 1.20
N ILE A 23 -5.91 4.34 2.34
CA ILE A 23 -5.58 2.97 2.76
C ILE A 23 -6.08 1.92 1.76
N LEU A 24 -7.33 2.01 1.31
CA LEU A 24 -7.88 1.09 0.30
C LEU A 24 -7.11 1.15 -1.03
N MET A 25 -6.66 2.33 -1.44
CA MET A 25 -5.85 2.46 -2.66
C MET A 25 -4.48 1.78 -2.51
N ILE A 26 -3.84 1.88 -1.34
CA ILE A 26 -2.59 1.14 -1.04
C ILE A 26 -2.89 -0.37 -1.01
N ALA A 27 -3.98 -0.77 -0.35
CA ALA A 27 -4.38 -2.17 -0.21
C ALA A 27 -4.68 -2.81 -1.58
N ASN A 28 -5.29 -2.08 -2.51
CA ASN A 28 -5.55 -2.56 -3.86
C ASN A 28 -4.27 -2.93 -4.63
N GLU A 29 -3.18 -2.22 -4.42
CA GLU A 29 -1.90 -2.59 -5.03
C GLU A 29 -1.33 -3.89 -4.43
N LEU A 30 -1.52 -4.13 -3.12
CA LEU A 30 -1.16 -5.42 -2.52
C LEU A 30 -2.09 -6.57 -2.98
N ASN A 31 -3.38 -6.31 -3.17
CA ASN A 31 -4.29 -7.29 -3.74
C ASN A 31 -3.91 -7.65 -5.19
N ARG A 32 -3.49 -6.65 -5.98
CA ARG A 32 -2.91 -6.86 -7.31
C ARG A 32 -1.63 -7.68 -7.22
N ALA A 33 -0.72 -7.36 -6.30
CA ALA A 33 0.53 -8.09 -6.10
C ALA A 33 0.28 -9.56 -5.79
N LYS A 34 -0.72 -9.89 -4.96
CA LYS A 34 -1.12 -11.26 -4.65
C LYS A 34 -1.40 -12.07 -5.92
N ASN A 35 -2.18 -11.50 -6.85
CA ASN A 35 -2.52 -12.16 -8.11
C ASN A 35 -1.26 -12.39 -8.97
N MET A 36 -0.36 -11.41 -9.03
CA MET A 36 0.90 -11.54 -9.79
C MET A 36 1.83 -12.59 -9.18
N ILE A 37 1.92 -12.65 -7.85
CA ILE A 37 2.69 -13.69 -7.13
C ILE A 37 2.16 -15.08 -7.47
N LEU A 38 0.84 -15.27 -7.46
CA LEU A 38 0.22 -16.56 -7.81
C LEU A 38 0.49 -16.96 -9.26
N MET A 39 0.66 -15.99 -10.16
CA MET A 39 1.05 -16.22 -11.55
C MET A 39 2.57 -16.31 -11.76
N SER A 40 3.37 -16.14 -10.69
CA SER A 40 4.84 -16.06 -10.75
C SER A 40 5.39 -14.93 -11.63
N ASP A 41 4.63 -13.83 -11.79
CA ASP A 41 5.05 -12.64 -12.53
C ASP A 41 5.80 -11.68 -11.60
N ILE A 42 7.09 -11.96 -11.38
CA ILE A 42 7.95 -11.18 -10.47
C ILE A 42 8.06 -9.70 -10.89
N PRO A 43 8.33 -9.36 -12.17
CA PRO A 43 8.42 -7.96 -12.58
C PRO A 43 7.14 -7.16 -12.32
N GLU A 44 5.95 -7.75 -12.51
CA GLU A 44 4.71 -7.05 -12.19
C GLU A 44 4.43 -7.02 -10.68
N THR A 45 4.80 -8.06 -9.92
CA THR A 45 4.79 -8.01 -8.44
C THR A 45 5.60 -6.84 -7.91
N GLU A 46 6.82 -6.63 -8.42
CA GLU A 46 7.70 -5.52 -8.02
C GLU A 46 7.03 -4.16 -8.26
N LYS A 47 6.45 -3.94 -9.43
CA LYS A 47 5.73 -2.69 -9.73
C LYS A 47 4.53 -2.46 -8.82
N CYS A 48 3.83 -3.53 -8.40
CA CYS A 48 2.74 -3.40 -7.43
C CYS A 48 3.28 -2.89 -6.08
N TYR A 49 4.41 -3.43 -5.61
CA TYR A 49 5.07 -2.95 -4.39
C TYR A 49 5.55 -1.50 -4.52
N GLU A 50 6.17 -1.14 -5.65
CA GLU A 50 6.62 0.23 -5.92
C GLU A 50 5.45 1.23 -5.90
N ARG A 51 4.33 0.88 -6.54
CA ARG A 51 3.08 1.67 -6.46
C ARG A 51 2.59 1.81 -5.02
N ALA A 52 2.59 0.73 -4.25
CA ALA A 52 2.18 0.78 -2.84
C ALA A 52 3.13 1.65 -1.99
N PHE A 53 4.45 1.57 -2.19
CA PHE A 53 5.43 2.42 -1.52
C PHE A 53 5.21 3.90 -1.85
N GLU A 54 5.00 4.23 -3.12
CA GLU A 54 4.73 5.60 -3.55
C GLU A 54 3.49 6.19 -2.84
N LEU A 55 2.42 5.40 -2.72
CA LEU A 55 1.18 5.79 -2.04
C LEU A 55 1.34 5.88 -0.51
N ILE A 56 2.17 5.01 0.10
CA ILE A 56 2.53 5.12 1.52
C ILE A 56 3.33 6.40 1.75
N ASP A 57 4.34 6.68 0.94
CA ASP A 57 5.26 7.80 1.13
C ASP A 57 4.53 9.15 1.01
N ILE A 58 3.63 9.30 0.04
CA ILE A 58 2.79 10.50 -0.06
C ILE A 58 1.80 10.60 1.12
N THR A 59 1.25 9.48 1.61
CA THR A 59 0.36 9.47 2.78
C THR A 59 1.11 9.94 4.03
N VAL A 60 2.32 9.44 4.25
CA VAL A 60 3.18 9.84 5.37
C VAL A 60 3.57 11.31 5.27
N ALA A 61 3.93 11.78 4.07
CA ALA A 61 4.35 13.16 3.85
C ALA A 61 3.23 14.19 4.11
N LEU A 62 1.97 13.82 3.87
CA LEU A 62 0.84 14.76 3.89
C LEU A 62 -0.07 14.64 5.12
N ASN A 63 0.04 13.56 5.90
CA ASN A 63 -0.78 13.33 7.09
C ASN A 63 -0.06 13.81 8.36
N LYS A 64 -0.81 14.26 9.36
CA LYS A 64 -0.29 14.83 10.63
C LYS A 64 -0.49 13.90 11.84
N LYS A 65 -1.25 12.81 11.70
CA LYS A 65 -1.61 11.90 12.81
C LYS A 65 -0.47 10.91 13.12
N ARG A 66 0.49 11.35 13.95
CA ARG A 66 1.74 10.62 14.27
C ARG A 66 1.56 9.13 14.61
N GLY A 67 0.53 8.75 15.38
CA GLY A 67 0.30 7.35 15.76
C GLY A 67 0.06 6.43 14.57
N VAL A 68 -0.80 6.86 13.65
CA VAL A 68 -1.13 6.14 12.41
C VAL A 68 0.09 6.01 11.50
N LEU A 69 0.87 7.09 11.38
CA LEU A 69 2.05 7.08 10.50
C LEU A 69 3.14 6.14 10.99
N LYS A 70 3.27 5.97 12.30
CA LYS A 70 4.23 5.02 12.88
C LYS A 70 3.95 3.59 12.43
N GLU A 71 2.70 3.15 12.50
CA GLU A 71 2.32 1.80 12.08
C GLU A 71 2.40 1.64 10.55
N LEU A 72 2.04 2.68 9.79
CA LEU A 72 2.15 2.63 8.32
C LEU A 72 3.62 2.54 7.86
N LEU A 73 4.53 3.26 8.53
CA LEU A 73 5.96 3.16 8.27
C LEU A 73 6.56 1.81 8.67
N ARG A 74 6.11 1.20 9.78
CA ARG A 74 6.52 -0.18 10.13
C ARG A 74 6.09 -1.19 9.08
N LEU A 75 4.85 -1.08 8.60
CA LEU A 75 4.38 -1.93 7.50
C LEU A 75 5.25 -1.73 6.26
N ARG A 76 5.56 -0.47 5.92
CA ARG A 76 6.45 -0.12 4.82
C ARG A 76 7.83 -0.78 4.96
N GLU A 77 8.42 -0.80 6.15
CA GLU A 77 9.71 -1.46 6.40
C GLU A 77 9.64 -2.98 6.18
N LEU A 78 8.58 -3.64 6.66
CA LEU A 78 8.38 -5.08 6.42
C LEU A 78 8.20 -5.41 4.94
N MET A 79 7.40 -4.59 4.24
CA MET A 79 7.25 -4.69 2.79
C MET A 79 8.58 -4.46 2.06
N ALA A 80 9.41 -3.51 2.53
CA ALA A 80 10.72 -3.24 1.95
C ALA A 80 11.65 -4.45 2.10
N SER A 81 11.67 -5.11 3.26
CA SER A 81 12.44 -6.35 3.45
C SER A 81 12.03 -7.42 2.43
N THR A 82 10.72 -7.64 2.26
CA THR A 82 10.18 -8.57 1.24
C THR A 82 10.65 -8.19 -0.17
N TYR A 83 10.55 -6.91 -0.51
CA TYR A 83 10.92 -6.40 -1.83
C TYR A 83 12.43 -6.50 -2.11
N PHE A 84 13.29 -6.26 -1.12
CA PHE A 84 14.75 -6.36 -1.29
C PHE A 84 15.24 -7.81 -1.35
N LEU A 85 14.68 -8.69 -0.51
CA LEU A 85 15.03 -10.10 -0.47
C LEU A 85 14.39 -10.91 -1.62
N LYS A 86 13.41 -10.33 -2.33
CA LYS A 86 12.63 -10.98 -3.40
C LYS A 86 11.83 -12.20 -2.91
N GLU A 87 11.48 -12.21 -1.62
CA GLU A 87 10.77 -13.29 -0.94
C GLU A 87 9.24 -13.10 -1.05
N TYR A 88 8.73 -13.13 -2.28
CA TYR A 88 7.32 -12.85 -2.53
C TYR A 88 6.44 -14.07 -2.25
N GLU A 89 5.84 -14.08 -1.06
CA GLU A 89 4.86 -15.10 -0.69
C GLU A 89 3.43 -14.53 -0.62
N SER A 90 2.47 -15.22 -1.23
CA SER A 90 1.06 -14.82 -1.23
C SER A 90 0.48 -14.67 0.18
N LYS A 91 0.92 -15.52 1.12
CA LYS A 91 0.50 -15.47 2.53
C LYS A 91 1.02 -14.21 3.21
N THR A 92 2.31 -13.91 3.08
CA THR A 92 2.96 -12.71 3.65
C THR A 92 2.36 -11.44 3.06
N ASN A 93 2.19 -11.40 1.74
CA ASN A 93 1.52 -10.28 1.07
C ASN A 93 0.08 -10.08 1.54
N SER A 94 -0.68 -11.16 1.75
CA SER A 94 -2.04 -11.09 2.29
C SER A 94 -2.05 -10.58 3.75
N ALA A 95 -1.03 -10.89 4.54
CA ALA A 95 -0.90 -10.33 5.88
C ALA A 95 -0.72 -8.79 5.84
N TYR A 96 0.11 -8.27 4.93
CA TYR A 96 0.26 -6.83 4.72
C TYR A 96 -1.05 -6.15 4.31
N TYR A 97 -1.77 -6.77 3.38
CA TYR A 97 -3.11 -6.33 2.98
C TYR A 97 -4.07 -6.24 4.19
N ASN A 98 -4.13 -7.29 5.00
CA ASN A 98 -5.01 -7.31 6.18
C ASN A 98 -4.62 -6.26 7.23
N VAL A 99 -3.32 -6.02 7.43
CA VAL A 99 -2.83 -4.94 8.29
C VAL A 99 -3.35 -3.58 7.80
N LEU A 100 -3.29 -3.30 6.49
CA LEU A 100 -3.87 -2.07 5.93
C LEU A 100 -5.37 -1.96 6.24
N LEU A 101 -6.13 -3.02 6.01
CA LEU A 101 -7.58 -2.99 6.28
C LEU A 101 -7.92 -2.73 7.75
N SER A 102 -7.03 -3.09 8.68
CA SER A 102 -7.21 -2.87 10.11
C SER A 102 -7.01 -1.42 10.57
N PHE A 103 -6.53 -0.51 9.70
CA PHE A 103 -6.28 0.89 10.07
C PHE A 103 -7.55 1.66 10.40
N THR A 104 -8.66 1.36 9.74
CA THR A 104 -9.97 1.95 10.05
C THR A 104 -11.08 0.91 9.89
N PRO A 105 -12.21 1.03 10.63
CA PRO A 105 -13.36 0.16 10.41
C PRO A 105 -13.90 0.25 8.97
N GLU A 106 -13.87 1.44 8.36
CA GLU A 106 -14.36 1.66 6.99
C GLU A 106 -13.48 0.95 5.96
N SER A 107 -12.15 0.91 6.13
CA SER A 107 -11.29 0.15 5.21
C SER A 107 -11.59 -1.34 5.26
N PHE A 108 -11.92 -1.89 6.43
CA PHE A 108 -12.33 -3.29 6.55
C PHE A 108 -13.66 -3.55 5.83
N VAL A 109 -14.72 -2.81 6.20
CA VAL A 109 -16.07 -3.01 5.65
C VAL A 109 -16.14 -2.80 4.14
N LEU A 110 -15.50 -1.74 3.62
CA LEU A 110 -15.56 -1.40 2.21
C LEU A 110 -14.66 -2.27 1.32
N SER A 111 -13.81 -3.11 1.90
CA SER A 111 -12.99 -4.07 1.12
C SER A 111 -13.77 -5.32 0.69
N GLU A 112 -14.94 -5.56 1.28
CA GLU A 112 -15.78 -6.73 1.05
C GLU A 112 -16.93 -6.46 0.06
N ILE A 113 -17.04 -5.22 -0.44
CA ILE A 113 -18.09 -4.75 -1.38
C ILE A 113 -17.52 -4.72 -2.79
#